data_AF-A0A7G5YY77-F1
#
_entry.id   AF-A0A7G5YY77-F1
#
_cell.length_a   1.000
_cell.length_b   1.000
_cell.length_c   1.000
_cell.angle_alpha   90.00
_cell.angle_beta   90.00
_cell.angle_gamma   90.00
#
_symmetry.space_group_name_H-M   'P 1'
#
loop_
_entity.id
_entity.type
_entity.pdbx_description
1 polymer ?
#
loop_
_entity_poly.entity_id
_entity_poly.type
_entity_poly.pdbx_seq_one_letter_code
_entity_poly.pdbx_strand_id
1 'polypeptide(L)'
;MPKLITVPGALYIVIIGFVIALAHALFLGLPAFFALRDYWRLHWWSAALGGAVVAVIPMILLNLTPPAYDIFRQGGVTLIIDGTYTRAGRIDLARRVSWQAMIGAVAGFAFWRALRSSPSVSHLN
;
A
#
# COMPACT_ATOMS: atom_id res chain seq x y z
N MET A 1 14.72 -13.05 -22.93
CA MET A 1 13.72 -12.73 -23.97
C MET A 1 12.58 -11.96 -23.32
N PRO A 2 12.39 -10.66 -23.61
CA PRO A 2 11.28 -9.89 -23.03
C PRO A 2 9.96 -10.45 -23.56
N LYS A 3 9.04 -10.85 -22.66
CA LYS A 3 7.68 -11.22 -23.03
C LYS A 3 6.98 -9.94 -23.49
N LEU A 4 6.67 -9.81 -24.79
CA LEU A 4 5.78 -8.75 -25.28
C LEU A 4 4.44 -8.92 -24.56
N ILE A 5 4.10 -7.95 -23.71
CA ILE A 5 2.75 -7.84 -23.18
C ILE A 5 1.88 -7.46 -24.38
N THR A 6 1.05 -8.40 -24.84
CA THR A 6 0.08 -8.12 -25.90
C THR A 6 -0.91 -7.09 -25.37
N VAL A 7 -1.43 -6.20 -26.23
CA VAL A 7 -2.39 -5.15 -25.84
C VAL A 7 -3.57 -5.70 -25.00
N PRO A 8 -4.14 -6.88 -25.29
CA PRO A 8 -5.15 -7.50 -24.44
C PRO A 8 -4.65 -7.85 -23.03
N GLY A 9 -3.38 -8.30 -22.92
CA GLY A 9 -2.76 -8.60 -21.64
C GLY A 9 -2.51 -7.35 -20.79
N ALA A 10 -2.10 -6.24 -21.40
CA ALA A 10 -1.94 -4.96 -20.70
C ALA A 10 -3.28 -4.45 -20.16
N LEU A 11 -4.33 -4.50 -20.97
CA LEU A 11 -5.67 -4.07 -20.58
C LEU A 11 -6.20 -4.90 -19.40
N TYR A 12 -5.99 -6.22 -19.44
CA TYR A 12 -6.39 -7.12 -18.35
C TYR A 12 -5.73 -6.75 -17.02
N ILE A 13 -4.41 -6.49 -17.03
CA ILE A 13 -3.66 -6.10 -15.82
C ILE A 13 -4.21 -4.78 -15.26
N VAL A 14 -4.50 -3.81 -16.12
CA VAL A 14 -5.04 -2.51 -15.69
C VAL A 14 -6.43 -2.67 -15.07
N ILE A 15 -7.33 -3.44 -15.69
CA ILE A 15 -8.68 -3.64 -15.17
C ILE A 15 -8.65 -4.33 -13.81
N ILE A 16 -7.90 -5.45 -13.70
CA ILE A 16 -7.79 -6.18 -12.42
C ILE A 16 -7.12 -5.30 -11.36
N GLY A 17 -6.05 -4.60 -11.71
CA GLY A 17 -5.37 -3.68 -10.81
C GLY A 17 -6.29 -2.56 -10.31
N PHE A 18 -7.13 -2.00 -11.19
CA PHE A 18 -8.11 -0.98 -10.82
C PHE A 18 -9.17 -1.52 -9.86
N VAL A 19 -9.71 -2.71 -10.11
CA VAL A 19 -10.70 -3.35 -9.23
C VAL A 19 -10.10 -3.59 -7.85
N ILE A 20 -8.87 -4.10 -7.77
CA ILE A 20 -8.17 -4.33 -6.50
C ILE A 20 -7.92 -2.99 -5.79
N ALA A 21 -7.45 -1.97 -6.50
CA ALA A 21 -7.21 -0.65 -5.93
C ALA A 21 -8.50 0.01 -5.41
N LEU A 22 -9.61 -0.15 -6.13
CA LEU A 22 -10.92 0.35 -5.71
C LEU A 22 -11.41 -0.37 -4.45
N ALA A 23 -11.33 -1.69 -4.42
CA ALA A 23 -11.66 -2.47 -3.22
C ALA A 23 -10.79 -2.04 -2.04
N HIS A 24 -9.48 -1.91 -2.23
CA HIS A 24 -8.54 -1.44 -1.21
C HIS A 24 -8.93 -0.06 -0.65
N ALA A 25 -9.28 0.88 -1.53
CA ALA A 25 -9.71 2.22 -1.13
C ALA A 25 -11.03 2.19 -0.33
N LEU A 26 -12.00 1.37 -0.74
CA LEU A 26 -13.29 1.27 -0.07
C LEU A 26 -13.22 0.55 1.29
N PHE A 27 -12.45 -0.53 1.38
CA PHE A 27 -12.38 -1.34 2.60
C PHE A 27 -11.36 -0.83 3.62
N LEU A 28 -10.28 -0.17 3.19
CA LEU A 28 -9.25 0.32 4.11
C LEU A 28 -9.17 1.85 4.13
N GLY A 29 -9.26 2.50 2.96
CA GLY A 29 -9.22 3.97 2.88
C GLY A 29 -10.42 4.65 3.53
N LEU A 30 -11.63 4.16 3.25
CA LEU A 30 -12.87 4.78 3.77
C LEU A 30 -13.00 4.65 5.30
N PRO A 31 -12.79 3.47 5.93
CA PRO A 31 -12.80 3.39 7.38
C PRO A 31 -11.68 4.19 8.04
N ALA A 32 -10.48 4.21 7.43
CA ALA A 32 -9.39 5.03 7.93
C ALA A 32 -9.74 6.53 7.88
N PHE A 33 -10.40 6.99 6.81
CA PHE A 33 -10.88 8.37 6.70
C PHE A 33 -11.88 8.72 7.80
N PHE A 34 -12.90 7.88 8.03
CA PHE A 34 -13.88 8.12 9.09
C PHE A 34 -13.23 8.12 10.48
N ALA A 35 -12.33 7.18 10.75
CA ALA A 35 -11.57 7.17 12.00
C ALA A 35 -10.72 8.44 12.18
N LEU A 36 -10.01 8.90 11.14
CA LEU A 36 -9.21 10.13 11.19
C LEU A 36 -10.08 11.38 11.39
N ARG A 37 -11.26 11.41 10.76
CA ARG A 37 -12.23 12.49 10.88
C ARG A 37 -12.76 12.59 12.31
N ASP A 38 -13.17 11.47 12.88
CA ASP A 38 -13.90 11.44 14.15
C ASP A 38 -12.95 11.56 15.37
N TYR A 39 -11.70 11.09 15.26
CA TYR A 39 -10.77 11.06 16.41
C TYR A 39 -9.65 12.10 16.41
N TRP A 40 -9.13 12.54 15.26
CA TRP A 40 -7.83 13.26 15.23
C TRP A 40 -7.83 14.64 14.58
N ARG A 41 -8.97 15.08 14.00
CA ARG A 41 -9.06 16.26 13.12
C ARG A 41 -8.13 16.09 11.91
N LEU A 42 -8.62 16.38 10.70
CA LEU A 42 -7.83 16.19 9.47
C LEU A 42 -6.70 17.24 9.31
N HIS A 43 -5.60 16.99 10.00
CA HIS A 43 -4.32 17.63 9.78
C HIS A 43 -3.56 16.93 8.64
N TRP A 44 -2.60 17.65 8.05
CA TRP A 44 -1.82 17.12 6.94
C TRP A 44 -0.97 15.90 7.34
N TRP A 45 -0.44 15.89 8.57
CA TRP A 45 0.38 14.80 9.08
C TRP A 45 -0.44 13.55 9.42
N SER A 46 -1.66 13.71 9.95
CA SER A 46 -2.53 12.58 10.27
C SER A 46 -3.04 11.90 9.01
N ALA A 47 -3.34 12.68 7.96
CA ALA A 47 -3.67 12.14 6.65
C ALA A 47 -2.49 11.42 5.97
N ALA A 48 -1.26 11.96 6.08
CA ALA A 48 -0.07 11.29 5.58
C ALA A 48 0.20 9.96 6.33
N LEU A 49 0.12 9.96 7.66
CA LEU A 49 0.27 8.73 8.45
C LEU A 49 -0.84 7.72 8.13
N GLY A 50 -2.09 8.17 7.99
CA GLY A 50 -3.21 7.33 7.58
C GLY A 50 -2.98 6.67 6.23
N GLY A 51 -2.55 7.44 5.24
CA GLY A 51 -2.21 6.91 3.92
C GLY A 51 -1.05 5.91 3.96
N ALA A 52 -0.02 6.18 4.77
CA ALA A 52 1.09 5.25 4.97
C ALA A 52 0.63 3.91 5.55
N VAL A 53 -0.18 3.94 6.60
CA VAL A 53 -0.74 2.74 7.25
C VAL A 53 -1.61 1.96 6.26
N VAL A 54 -2.55 2.62 5.59
CA VAL A 54 -3.44 1.97 4.60
C VAL A 54 -2.64 1.31 3.47
N ALA A 55 -1.54 1.92 3.02
CA ALA A 55 -0.71 1.37 1.95
C ALA A 55 0.04 0.10 2.36
N VAL A 56 0.46 -0.03 3.63
CA VAL A 56 1.25 -1.19 4.08
C VAL A 56 0.41 -2.38 4.52
N ILE A 57 -0.87 -2.18 4.89
CA ILE A 57 -1.74 -3.26 5.39
C ILE A 57 -1.75 -4.49 4.48
N PRO A 58 -1.99 -4.39 3.15
CA PRO A 58 -2.04 -5.57 2.30
C PRO A 58 -0.71 -6.32 2.29
N MET A 59 0.40 -5.60 2.28
CA MET A 59 1.72 -6.20 2.29
C MET A 59 1.99 -6.92 3.61
N ILE A 60 1.61 -6.33 4.74
CA ILE A 60 1.73 -6.99 6.04
C ILE A 60 0.86 -8.25 6.08
N LEU A 61 -0.41 -8.16 5.66
CA LEU A 61 -1.34 -9.29 5.64
C LEU A 61 -0.83 -10.46 4.79
N LEU A 62 -0.28 -10.18 3.60
CA LEU A 62 0.31 -11.19 2.73
C LEU A 62 1.57 -11.86 3.32
N ASN A 63 2.23 -11.20 4.28
CA ASN A 63 3.43 -11.71 4.95
C ASN A 63 3.12 -12.34 6.33
N LEU A 64 1.86 -12.35 6.78
CA LEU A 64 1.44 -13.09 7.97
C LEU A 64 1.41 -14.60 7.72
N THR A 65 1.16 -15.02 6.49
CA THR A 65 1.24 -16.42 6.09
C THR A 65 2.67 -16.81 5.77
N PRO A 66 3.09 -18.05 6.10
CA PRO A 66 4.39 -18.56 5.69
C PRO A 66 4.58 -18.43 4.17
N PRO A 67 5.78 -18.06 3.70
CA PRO A 67 6.09 -18.06 2.29
C PRO A 67 5.79 -19.43 1.67
N ALA A 68 5.10 -19.43 0.52
CA ALA A 68 4.72 -20.66 -0.20
C ALA A 68 5.91 -21.37 -0.88
N TYR A 69 7.14 -20.94 -0.60
CA TYR A 69 8.35 -21.40 -1.26
C TYR A 69 9.41 -21.78 -0.22
N ASP A 70 10.05 -22.94 -0.40
CA ASP A 70 11.12 -23.39 0.50
C ASP A 70 12.39 -22.56 0.36
N ILE A 71 12.73 -22.13 -0.87
CA ILE A 71 13.92 -21.31 -1.14
C ILE A 71 13.56 -20.18 -2.09
N PHE A 72 13.85 -18.94 -1.70
CA PHE A 72 13.73 -17.77 -2.57
C PHE A 72 15.03 -16.98 -2.59
N ARG A 73 15.54 -16.67 -3.79
CA ARG A 73 16.76 -15.89 -4.01
C ARG A 73 16.46 -14.68 -4.88
N GLN A 74 17.02 -13.54 -4.50
CA GLN A 74 16.94 -12.32 -5.28
C GLN A 74 18.30 -11.63 -5.29
N GLY A 75 18.81 -11.31 -6.48
CA GLY A 75 20.12 -10.65 -6.63
C GLY A 75 21.29 -11.46 -6.05
N GLY A 76 21.20 -12.79 -6.09
CA GLY A 76 22.23 -13.69 -5.52
C GLY A 76 22.14 -13.89 -4.00
N VAL A 77 21.24 -13.17 -3.30
CA VAL A 77 21.04 -13.31 -1.86
C VAL A 77 19.83 -14.20 -1.59
N THR A 78 19.97 -15.19 -0.71
CA THR A 78 18.86 -16.04 -0.27
C THR A 78 18.03 -15.30 0.77
N LEU A 79 16.77 -15.02 0.45
CA LEU A 79 15.84 -14.27 1.29
C LEU A 79 14.96 -15.21 2.14
N ILE A 80 14.61 -16.39 1.61
CA ILE A 80 13.81 -17.40 2.31
C ILE A 80 14.55 -18.74 2.27
N ILE A 81 14.62 -19.45 3.41
CA ILE A 81 15.15 -20.80 3.57
C ILE A 81 14.18 -21.59 4.46
N ASP A 82 13.80 -22.79 4.03
CA ASP A 82 12.87 -23.70 4.71
C ASP A 82 11.55 -23.01 5.10
N GLY A 83 11.02 -22.17 4.19
CA GLY A 83 9.78 -21.43 4.44
C GLY A 83 9.91 -20.32 5.49
N THR A 84 11.13 -19.95 5.91
CA THR A 84 11.36 -18.87 6.87
C THR A 84 12.16 -17.72 6.28
N TYR A 85 11.81 -16.48 6.65
CA TYR A 85 12.58 -15.31 6.24
C TYR A 85 13.94 -15.27 6.95
N THR A 86 14.99 -15.31 6.15
CA THR A 86 16.36 -15.03 6.61
C THR A 86 16.48 -13.58 7.11
N ARG A 87 17.58 -13.24 7.78
CA ARG A 87 17.86 -11.85 8.19
C ARG A 87 17.85 -10.88 6.99
N ALA A 88 18.43 -11.31 5.87
CA ALA A 88 18.39 -10.55 4.62
C ALA A 88 16.96 -10.41 4.08
N GLY A 89 16.17 -11.48 4.14
CA GLY A 89 14.74 -11.46 3.76
C GLY A 89 13.92 -10.46 4.57
N ARG A 90 14.12 -10.39 5.89
CA ARG A 90 13.42 -9.41 6.75
C ARG A 90 13.82 -7.96 6.43
N ILE A 91 15.09 -7.72 6.11
CA ILE A 91 15.57 -6.37 5.72
C ILE A 91 14.98 -5.96 4.37
N ASP A 92 14.95 -6.87 3.40
CA ASP A 92 14.34 -6.60 2.09
C ASP A 92 12.83 -6.35 2.22
N LEU A 93 12.14 -7.13 3.06
CA LEU A 93 10.73 -6.91 3.38
C LEU A 93 10.51 -5.53 4.01
N ALA A 94 11.28 -5.19 5.04
CA ALA A 94 11.20 -3.88 5.69
C ALA A 94 11.41 -2.75 4.68
N ARG A 95 12.41 -2.87 3.80
CA ARG A 95 12.67 -1.89 2.73
C ARG A 95 11.47 -1.71 1.80
N ARG A 96 10.81 -2.79 1.38
CA ARG A 96 9.62 -2.72 0.53
C ARG A 96 8.43 -2.09 1.24
N VAL A 97 8.19 -2.49 2.48
CA VAL A 97 7.13 -1.92 3.33
C VAL A 97 7.37 -0.43 3.53
N SER A 98 8.60 0.00 3.82
CA SER A 98 8.95 1.42 3.94
C SER A 98 8.68 2.19 2.65
N TRP A 99 9.08 1.64 1.50
CA TRP A 99 8.81 2.27 0.21
C TRP A 99 7.30 2.45 -0.05
N GLN A 100 6.51 1.42 0.27
CA GLN A 100 5.07 1.46 0.11
C GLN A 100 4.40 2.43 1.10
N ALA A 101 4.89 2.50 2.33
CA ALA A 101 4.48 3.49 3.32
C ALA A 101 4.73 4.92 2.84
N MET A 102 5.89 5.18 2.20
CA MET A 102 6.20 6.50 1.65
C MET A 102 5.23 6.91 0.53
N ILE A 103 4.94 5.99 -0.41
CA ILE A 103 3.95 6.24 -1.46
C ILE A 103 2.57 6.51 -0.85
N GLY A 104 2.17 5.69 0.13
CA GLY A 104 0.94 5.87 0.89
C GLY A 104 0.86 7.23 1.59
N ALA A 105 1.96 7.68 2.19
CA ALA A 105 2.04 8.97 2.86
C ALA A 105 1.84 10.14 1.89
N VAL A 106 2.48 10.09 0.73
CA VAL A 106 2.31 11.09 -0.33
C VAL A 106 0.87 11.11 -0.82
N ALA A 107 0.26 9.95 -1.04
CA ALA A 107 -1.13 9.84 -1.45
C ALA A 107 -2.10 10.40 -0.38
N GLY A 108 -1.88 10.08 0.90
CA GLY A 108 -2.67 10.60 2.02
C GLY A 108 -2.55 12.12 2.17
N PHE A 109 -1.35 12.67 1.99
CA PHE A 109 -1.14 14.11 1.95
C PHE A 109 -1.84 14.78 0.76
N ALA A 110 -1.74 14.20 -0.44
CA ALA A 110 -2.42 14.69 -1.63
C ALA A 110 -3.95 14.69 -1.45
N PHE A 111 -4.49 13.63 -0.85
CA PHE A 111 -5.91 13.54 -0.48
C PHE A 111 -6.33 14.66 0.48
N TRP A 112 -5.56 14.91 1.54
CA TRP A 112 -5.83 16.02 2.46
C TRP A 112 -5.83 17.36 1.76
N ARG A 113 -4.87 17.59 0.85
CA ARG A 113 -4.79 18.83 0.07
C ARG A 113 -6.00 19.02 -0.84
N ALA A 114 -6.44 17.95 -1.51
CA ALA A 114 -7.64 17.94 -2.34
C ALA A 114 -8.89 18.26 -1.52
N LEU A 115 -9.03 17.64 -0.35
CA LEU A 115 -10.17 17.87 0.54
C LEU A 115 -10.28 19.33 1.01
N ARG A 116 -9.14 19.94 1.37
CA ARG A 116 -9.06 21.37 1.75
C ARG A 116 -9.41 22.33 0.61
N SER A 117 -9.31 21.87 -0.63
CA SER A 117 -9.62 22.68 -1.81
C SER A 117 -11.10 22.58 -2.21
N SER A 118 -11.88 21.69 -1.56
CA SER A 118 -13.30 21.51 -1.82
C SER A 118 -14.15 22.53 -1.05
N PRO A 119 -14.97 23.36 -1.72
CA PRO A 119 -15.84 24.35 -1.07
C PRO A 119 -16.86 23.73 -0.09
N SER A 120 -17.24 22.47 -0.30
CA SER A 120 -18.22 21.76 0.53
C SER A 120 -17.68 21.34 1.91
N VAL A 121 -16.36 21.41 2.13
CA VAL A 121 -15.69 20.87 3.33
C VAL A 121 -15.11 21.99 4.22
N SER A 122 -15.20 23.25 3.81
CA SER A 122 -14.66 24.40 4.55
C SER A 122 -15.30 24.63 5.93
N HIS A 123 -16.46 24.01 6.20
CA HIS A 123 -17.20 24.15 7.47
C HIS A 123 -16.92 23.04 8.50
N LEU A 124 -16.14 22.00 8.18
CA LEU A 124 -15.91 20.84 9.08
C LEU A 124 -14.74 21.02 10.08
N ASN A 125 -14.46 22.25 10.52
CA ASN A 125 -13.31 22.57 11.38
C ASN A 125 -13.73 23.04 12.79
#